data_AF-A0A937KIR0-F1
#
_entry.id   AF-A0A937KIR0-F1
#
_cell.length_a   1.000
_cell.length_b   1.000
_cell.length_c   1.000
_cell.angle_alpha   90.00
_cell.angle_beta   90.00
_cell.angle_gamma   90.00
#
_symmetry.space_group_name_H-M   'P 1'
#
loop_
_entity.id
_entity.type
_entity.pdbx_description
1 polymer ?
#
loop_
_entity_poly.entity_id
_entity_poly.type
_entity_poly.pdbx_seq_one_letter_code
_entity_poly.pdbx_strand_id
1 'polypeptide(L)' 'MAQIASTAAELSERLAAVAEAIEDLSFEILREAAADGAERPDADRVLVRARRAVDKAAILLSGLAADQE' A
#
# COMPACT_ATOMS: atom_id res chain seq x y z
N MET A 1 -4.71 16.63 21.52
CA MET A 1 -3.84 15.50 21.12
C MET A 1 -4.64 14.31 20.62
N ALA A 2 -5.79 13.97 21.23
CA ALA A 2 -6.72 12.93 20.72
C ALA A 2 -7.06 13.03 19.22
N GLN A 3 -7.23 14.24 18.68
CA GLN A 3 -7.50 14.43 17.25
C GLN A 3 -6.36 13.94 16.34
N ILE A 4 -5.10 14.11 16.76
CA ILE A 4 -3.93 13.68 15.97
C ILE A 4 -3.88 12.15 15.93
N ALA A 5 -4.06 11.49 17.06
CA ALA A 5 -4.09 10.03 17.16
C ALA A 5 -5.20 9.42 16.29
N SER A 6 -6.42 9.95 16.39
CA SER A 6 -7.56 9.53 15.55
C SER A 6 -7.31 9.76 14.06
N THR A 7 -6.78 10.93 13.68
CA THR A 7 -6.48 11.21 12.25
C THR A 7 -5.36 10.29 11.74
N ALA A 8 -4.35 9.99 12.56
CA ALA A 8 -3.27 9.07 12.20
C ALA A 8 -3.79 7.63 12.00
N ALA A 9 -4.69 7.16 12.86
CA ALA A 9 -5.34 5.86 12.71
C ALA A 9 -6.16 5.77 11.41
N GLU A 10 -6.99 6.78 11.12
CA GLU A 10 -7.78 6.84 9.87
C GLU A 10 -6.89 6.85 8.63
N LEU A 11 -5.77 7.58 8.65
CA LEU A 11 -4.83 7.60 7.54
C LEU A 11 -4.12 6.25 7.38
N SER A 12 -3.78 5.57 8.48
CA SER A 12 -3.19 4.22 8.44
C SER A 12 -4.12 3.22 7.76
N GLU A 13 -5.40 3.20 8.13
CA GLU A 13 -6.42 2.33 7.53
C GLU A 13 -6.61 2.61 6.03
N ARG A 14 -6.68 3.89 5.66
CA ARG A 14 -6.80 4.29 4.24
C ARG A 14 -5.57 3.87 3.42
N LEU A 15 -4.38 3.96 4.00
CA LEU A 15 -3.16 3.50 3.33
C LEU A 15 -3.14 1.98 3.18
N ALA A 16 -3.63 1.22 4.16
CA ALA A 16 -3.79 -0.23 4.02
C ALA A 16 -4.70 -0.60 2.84
N ALA A 17 -5.85 0.08 2.69
CA ALA A 17 -6.74 -0.13 1.55
C ALA A 17 -6.08 0.24 0.20
N VAL A 18 -5.24 1.29 0.17
CA VAL A 18 -4.47 1.65 -1.03
C VAL A 18 -3.40 0.58 -1.34
N ALA A 19 -2.76 0.00 -0.33
CA ALA A 19 -1.78 -1.06 -0.54
C ALA A 19 -2.42 -2.31 -1.18
N GLU A 20 -3.62 -2.69 -0.73
CA GLU A 20 -4.41 -3.77 -1.33
C GLU A 20 -4.75 -3.45 -2.80
N ALA A 21 -5.24 -2.25 -3.09
CA ALA A 21 -5.55 -1.85 -4.47
C ALA A 21 -4.32 -1.85 -5.40
N ILE A 22 -3.13 -1.50 -4.89
CA ILE A 22 -1.88 -1.59 -5.66
C ILE A 22 -1.51 -3.06 -5.91
N GLU A 23 -1.74 -3.95 -4.95
CA GLU A 23 -1.50 -5.39 -5.11
C GLU A 23 -2.43 -6.01 -6.15
N ASP A 24 -3.71 -5.66 -6.15
CA ASP A 24 -4.68 -6.08 -7.17
C ASP A 24 -4.23 -5.65 -8.57
N LEU A 25 -3.80 -4.40 -8.74
CA LEU A 25 -3.29 -3.90 -10.01
C LEU A 25 -2.00 -4.63 -10.46
N SER A 26 -1.11 -4.94 -9.51
CA SER A 26 0.07 -5.77 -9.76
C SER A 26 -0.33 -7.15 -10.28
N PHE A 27 -1.35 -7.78 -9.67
CA PHE A 27 -1.88 -9.06 -10.12
C PHE A 27 -2.47 -8.99 -11.53
N GLU A 28 -3.22 -7.95 -11.85
CA GLU A 28 -3.80 -7.74 -13.19
C GLU A 28 -2.71 -7.67 -14.26
N ILE A 29 -1.71 -6.81 -14.07
CA ILE A 29 -0.62 -6.63 -15.04
C ILE A 29 0.20 -7.91 -15.21
N LEU A 30 0.48 -8.63 -14.11
CA LEU A 30 1.21 -9.90 -14.18
C LEU A 30 0.40 -10.98 -14.91
N ARG A 31 -0.93 -11.00 -14.72
CA ARG A 31 -1.83 -11.93 -15.40
C ARG A 31 -1.89 -11.64 -16.91
N GLU A 32 -1.97 -10.38 -17.31
CA GLU A 32 -1.93 -9.97 -18.72
C GLU A 32 -0.61 -10.37 -19.37
N ALA A 33 0.53 -10.05 -18.72
CA ALA A 33 1.84 -10.44 -19.23
C ALA A 33 1.98 -11.96 -19.40
N ALA A 34 1.47 -12.74 -18.43
CA ALA A 34 1.47 -14.20 -18.53
C ALA A 34 0.59 -14.72 -19.67
N ALA A 35 -0.57 -14.10 -19.92
CA ALA A 35 -1.45 -14.46 -21.04
C ALA A 35 -0.79 -14.19 -22.40
N ASP A 36 0.03 -13.13 -22.48
CA ASP A 36 0.80 -12.77 -23.68
C ASP A 36 2.12 -13.53 -23.80
N GLY A 37 2.47 -14.39 -22.84
CA GLY A 37 3.76 -15.08 -22.79
C GLY A 37 4.95 -14.13 -22.60
N ALA A 38 4.69 -12.93 -22.10
CA ALA A 38 5.67 -11.88 -21.87
C ALA A 38 6.35 -12.04 -20.51
N GLU A 39 7.52 -11.42 -20.38
CA GLU A 39 8.21 -11.30 -19.09
C GLU A 39 7.49 -10.30 -18.16
N ARG A 40 7.87 -10.32 -16.88
CA ARG A 40 7.37 -9.39 -15.86
C ARG A 40 7.55 -7.93 -16.31
N PRO A 41 6.46 -7.15 -16.45
CA PRO A 41 6.57 -5.75 -16.89
C PRO A 41 7.27 -4.85 -15.87
N ASP A 42 8.00 -3.84 -16.35
CA ASP A 42 8.64 -2.83 -15.50
C ASP A 42 7.62 -2.08 -14.61
N ALA A 43 6.38 -1.93 -15.10
CA ALA A 43 5.28 -1.34 -14.35
C ALA A 43 5.03 -2.05 -13.00
N ASP A 44 5.10 -3.38 -12.97
CA ASP A 44 4.91 -4.14 -11.73
C ASP A 44 6.03 -3.85 -10.70
N ARG A 45 7.27 -3.61 -11.16
CA ARG A 45 8.35 -3.19 -10.26
C ARG A 45 8.07 -1.84 -9.61
N VAL A 46 7.42 -0.92 -10.34
CA VAL A 46 6.98 0.38 -9.81
C VAL A 46 5.86 0.17 -8.79
N LEU A 47 4.88 -0.67 -9.09
CA LEU A 47 3.75 -0.98 -8.20
C LEU A 47 4.22 -1.61 -6.88
N VAL A 48 5.11 -2.61 -6.92
CA VAL A 48 5.67 -3.22 -5.69
C VAL A 48 6.41 -2.18 -4.84
N ARG A 49 7.13 -1.23 -5.45
CA ARG A 49 7.79 -0.15 -4.70
C ARG A 49 6.79 0.82 -4.09
N ALA A 50 5.73 1.17 -4.83
CA ALA A 50 4.66 2.02 -4.33
C ALA A 50 3.95 1.37 -3.14
N ARG A 51 3.57 0.08 -3.26
CA ARG A 51 2.93 -0.68 -2.17
C ARG A 51 3.77 -0.65 -0.90
N ARG A 52 5.07 -0.99 -1.00
CA ARG A 52 5.98 -0.98 0.16
C ARG A 52 6.11 0.39 0.82
N ALA A 53 6.07 1.47 0.03
CA ALA A 53 6.12 2.82 0.59
C ALA A 53 4.82 3.15 1.36
N VAL A 54 3.67 2.74 0.82
CA VAL A 54 2.36 2.88 1.45
C VAL A 54 2.27 2.04 2.73
N ASP A 55 2.67 0.76 2.68
CA ASP A 55 2.73 -0.15 3.85
C ASP A 55 3.57 0.47 4.98
N LYS A 56 4.76 0.98 4.63
CA LYS A 56 5.65 1.62 5.60
C LYS A 56 5.00 2.86 6.23
N ALA A 57 4.31 3.68 5.44
CA ALA A 57 3.62 4.86 5.95
C ALA A 57 2.47 4.46 6.88
N ALA A 58 1.69 3.43 6.53
CA ALA A 58 0.60 2.92 7.37
C ALA A 58 1.11 2.47 8.74
N ILE A 59 2.22 1.71 8.79
CA ILE A 59 2.85 1.24 10.03
C ILE A 59 3.33 2.40 10.90
N LEU A 60 3.95 3.43 10.30
CA LEU A 60 4.41 4.60 11.05
C LEU A 60 3.24 5.38 11.68
N LEU A 61 2.13 5.49 10.95
CA LEU A 61 0.93 6.19 11.42
C LEU A 61 0.17 5.38 12.48
N SER A 62 0.12 4.06 12.38
CA SER A 62 -0.47 3.22 13.44
C SER A 62 0.37 3.26 14.71
N GLY A 63 1.71 3.27 14.59
CA GLY A 63 2.60 3.46 15.74
C GLY A 63 2.40 4.83 16.40
N LEU A 64 2.30 5.90 15.60
CA LEU A 64 1.97 7.23 16.10
C LEU A 64 0.61 7.28 16.79
N ALA A 65 -0.41 6.58 16.29
CA ALA A 65 -1.70 6.54 16.96
C ALA A 65 -1.61 5.83 18.32
N ALA A 66 -0.94 4.67 18.37
CA ALA A 66 -0.79 3.87 19.59
C ALA A 66 0.05 4.56 20.68
N ASP A 67 1.10 5.31 20.31
CA ASP A 67 1.93 6.05 21.26
C ASP A 67 1.22 7.26 21.89
N GLN A 68 0.01 7.59 21.43
CA GLN A 68 -0.76 8.77 21.84
C GLN A 68 -2.09 8.41 22.55
N GLU A 69 -2.36 7.13 22.76
CA GLU A 69 -3.46 6.58 23.59
C GLU A 69 -3.05 6.53 25.08
#